data_AF-A0A7J6RL84-F1
#
_entry.id   AF-A0A7J6RL84-F1
#
_cell.length_a   1.000
_cell.length_b   1.000
_cell.length_c   1.000
_cell.angle_alpha   90.00
_cell.angle_beta   90.00
_cell.angle_gamma   90.00
#
_symmetry.space_group_name_H-M   'P 1'
#
loop_
_entity.id
_entity.type
_entity.pdbx_description
1 polymer ?
#
loop_
_entity_poly.entity_id
_entity_poly.type
_entity_poly.pdbx_seq_one_letter_code
_entity_poly.pdbx_strand_id
1 'polypeptide(L)'
;MKVVRKLGLEEYDWGFPRGGWWSDHRKLIVFLFMTIFVELLDTTLFFIKYELWMPTSHWILVCRTFFWAFYAPPCTTELYKLLNGKLGTFPLYLVVGTIIQCLELGLCIKYGRGVFHESMPSNIRAWWIVIWTIAIAHAIQLRIRESKETRNGESVHNRKVASSEKSNN
;
A
#
# COMPACT_ATOMS: atom_id res chain seq x y z
N MET A 1 -31.83 -6.11 3.89
CA MET A 1 -30.46 -6.60 4.19
C MET A 1 -30.02 -7.89 3.48
N LYS A 2 -30.89 -8.72 2.87
CA LYS A 2 -30.44 -9.94 2.14
C LYS A 2 -29.95 -9.69 0.69
N VAL A 3 -30.33 -8.57 0.08
CA VAL A 3 -29.98 -8.25 -1.33
C VAL A 3 -28.52 -7.79 -1.46
N VAL A 4 -27.99 -7.07 -0.48
CA VAL A 4 -26.59 -6.58 -0.46
C VAL A 4 -25.59 -7.74 -0.50
N ARG A 5 -25.91 -8.84 0.20
CA ARG A 5 -25.07 -10.05 0.26
C ARG A 5 -25.00 -10.81 -1.08
N LYS A 6 -26.01 -10.67 -1.95
CA LYS A 6 -26.01 -11.27 -3.30
C LYS A 6 -25.11 -10.54 -4.30
N LEU A 7 -24.76 -9.28 -4.02
CA LEU A 7 -23.87 -8.47 -4.85
C LEU A 7 -22.38 -8.65 -4.52
N GLY A 8 -22.02 -9.53 -3.59
CA GLY A 8 -20.63 -9.71 -3.15
C GLY A 8 -20.05 -8.49 -2.42
N LEU A 9 -20.90 -7.53 -2.05
CA LEU A 9 -20.54 -6.39 -1.22
C LEU A 9 -20.48 -6.88 0.23
N GLU A 10 -19.35 -7.48 0.59
CA GLU A 10 -18.99 -7.69 2.00
C GLU A 10 -19.08 -6.35 2.74
N GLU A 11 -19.58 -6.35 3.97
CA GLU A 11 -19.54 -5.15 4.81
C GLU A 11 -18.07 -4.83 5.11
N TYR A 12 -17.52 -3.85 4.39
CA TYR A 12 -16.20 -3.30 4.63
C TYR A 12 -16.25 -2.46 5.90
N ASP A 13 -16.03 -3.10 7.04
CA ASP A 13 -15.80 -2.39 8.28
C ASP A 13 -14.35 -1.85 8.28
N TRP A 14 -14.17 -0.74 7.57
CA TRP A 14 -12.97 0.09 7.72
C TRP A 14 -12.78 0.56 9.16
N GLY A 15 -13.82 0.41 10.00
CA GLY A 15 -13.74 0.25 11.44
C GLY A 15 -12.75 1.20 12.06
N PHE A 16 -13.18 2.45 12.26
CA PHE A 16 -12.53 3.40 13.13
C PHE A 16 -12.96 3.05 14.56
N PRO A 17 -12.23 2.21 15.31
CA PRO A 17 -12.57 2.01 16.71
C PRO A 17 -12.50 3.39 17.39
N ARG A 18 -13.47 3.69 18.23
CA ARG A 18 -13.53 4.92 19.05
C ARG A 18 -12.27 5.14 19.93
N GLY A 19 -11.32 4.22 19.95
CA GLY A 19 -10.04 4.29 20.65
C GLY A 19 -8.85 4.58 19.72
N GLY A 20 -8.81 5.77 19.13
CA GLY A 20 -7.59 6.42 18.64
C GLY A 20 -6.91 5.85 17.39
N TRP A 21 -6.41 6.77 16.55
CA TRP A 21 -5.64 6.51 15.32
C TRP A 21 -4.39 5.63 15.49
N TRP A 22 -3.97 5.38 16.74
CA TRP A 22 -2.67 4.83 17.11
C TRP A 22 -2.71 3.36 17.53
N SER A 23 -3.89 2.77 17.74
CA SER A 23 -3.99 1.41 18.30
C SER A 23 -3.67 0.30 17.29
N ASP A 24 -3.75 0.56 15.99
CA ASP A 24 -3.55 -0.45 14.95
C ASP A 24 -2.55 0.02 13.90
N HIS A 25 -1.28 -0.31 14.11
CA HIS A 25 -0.18 0.08 13.22
C HIS A 25 -0.38 -0.40 11.78
N ARG A 26 -1.12 -1.49 11.55
CA ARG A 26 -1.40 -2.00 10.19
C ARG A 26 -2.29 -1.03 9.41
N LYS A 27 -3.30 -0.45 10.05
CA LYS A 27 -4.20 0.54 9.42
C LYS A 27 -3.48 1.84 9.10
N LEU A 28 -2.57 2.28 9.98
CA LEU A 28 -1.74 3.47 9.74
C LEU A 28 -0.84 3.27 8.51
N ILE A 29 -0.19 2.11 8.39
CA ILE A 29 0.65 1.78 7.23
C ILE A 29 -0.17 1.78 5.94
N VAL A 30 -1.38 1.20 5.96
CA VAL A 30 -2.28 1.19 4.78
C VAL A 30 -2.73 2.60 4.41
N PHE A 31 -3.11 3.42 5.39
CA PHE A 31 -3.46 4.81 5.16
C PHE A 31 -2.29 5.57 4.52
N LEU A 32 -1.09 5.46 5.10
CA LEU A 32 0.12 6.12 4.61
C LEU A 32 0.48 5.64 3.19
N PHE A 33 0.36 4.33 2.93
CA PHE A 33 0.55 3.76 1.59
C PHE A 33 -0.43 4.35 0.59
N MET A 34 -1.72 4.44 0.92
CA MET A 34 -2.74 5.03 0.04
C MET A 34 -2.51 6.53 -0.18
N THR A 35 -2.13 7.27 0.86
CA THR A 35 -1.76 8.69 0.73
C THR A 35 -0.60 8.88 -0.23
N ILE A 36 0.50 8.14 -0.04
CA ILE A 36 1.65 8.18 -0.95
C ILE A 36 1.23 7.83 -2.37
N PHE A 37 0.39 6.80 -2.53
CA PHE A 37 -0.06 6.36 -3.85
C PHE A 37 -0.85 7.46 -4.59
N VAL A 38 -1.76 8.14 -3.89
CA VAL A 38 -2.53 9.28 -4.45
C VAL A 38 -1.63 10.48 -4.72
N GLU A 39 -0.71 10.82 -3.83
CA GLU A 39 0.26 11.91 -4.07
C GLU A 39 1.14 11.65 -5.29
N LEU A 40 1.58 10.40 -5.47
CA LEU A 40 2.32 9.99 -6.66
C LEU A 40 1.47 10.15 -7.92
N LEU A 41 0.18 9.78 -7.88
CA LEU A 41 -0.74 9.92 -9.01
C LEU A 41 -0.93 11.36 -9.44
N ASP A 42 -1.09 12.27 -8.47
CA ASP A 42 -1.22 13.71 -8.74
C ASP A 42 0.09 14.28 -9.26
N THR A 43 1.22 13.90 -8.66
CA THR A 43 2.54 14.40 -9.06
C THR A 43 2.89 13.97 -10.49
N THR A 44 2.62 12.72 -10.87
CA THR A 44 2.89 12.26 -12.25
C THR A 44 1.97 12.96 -13.25
N LEU A 45 0.73 13.32 -12.86
CA LEU A 45 -0.17 14.13 -13.69
C LEU A 45 0.36 15.55 -13.90
N PHE A 46 0.80 16.22 -12.83
CA PHE A 46 1.40 17.56 -12.92
C PHE A 46 2.69 17.57 -13.73
N PHE A 47 3.51 16.53 -13.59
CA PHE A 47 4.76 16.41 -14.32
C PHE A 47 4.52 16.23 -15.83
N ILE A 48 3.60 15.34 -16.23
CA ILE A 48 3.26 15.14 -17.65
C ILE A 48 2.69 16.42 -18.27
N LYS A 49 1.84 17.15 -17.52
CA LYS A 49 1.32 18.45 -17.96
C LYS A 49 2.45 19.45 -18.22
N TYR A 50 3.43 19.51 -17.32
CA TYR A 50 4.57 20.41 -17.42
C TYR A 50 5.49 20.04 -18.58
N GLU A 51 5.84 18.76 -18.73
CA GLU A 51 6.74 18.25 -19.77
C GLU A 51 6.16 18.41 -21.19
N LEU A 52 4.88 18.07 -21.38
CA LEU A 52 4.24 18.16 -22.71
C LEU A 52 3.71 19.57 -23.01
N TRP A 53 3.94 20.55 -22.13
CA TRP A 53 3.42 21.91 -22.25
C TRP A 53 1.91 21.94 -22.58
N MET A 54 1.20 20.97 -22.02
CA MET A 54 -0.14 20.62 -22.46
C MET A 54 -1.18 21.46 -21.71
N PRO A 55 -2.20 22.04 -22.38
CA PRO A 55 -3.24 22.80 -21.72
C PRO A 55 -4.01 21.90 -20.73
N THR A 56 -4.45 22.48 -19.61
CA THR A 56 -5.16 21.78 -18.52
C THR A 56 -6.39 20.99 -18.97
N SER A 57 -6.99 21.38 -20.09
CA SER A 57 -8.23 20.77 -20.63
C SER A 57 -7.97 19.68 -21.67
N HIS A 58 -6.73 19.20 -21.80
CA HIS A 58 -6.45 18.15 -22.78
C HIS A 58 -7.12 16.83 -22.39
N TRP A 59 -7.84 16.23 -23.34
CA TRP A 59 -8.65 15.02 -23.16
C TRP A 59 -7.87 13.83 -22.57
N ILE A 60 -6.56 13.79 -22.80
CA ILE A 60 -5.70 12.68 -22.35
C ILE A 60 -5.57 12.65 -20.82
N LEU A 61 -5.55 13.81 -20.16
CA LEU A 61 -5.52 13.92 -18.70
C LEU A 61 -6.87 13.44 -18.12
N VAL A 62 -7.96 13.81 -18.79
CA VAL A 62 -9.31 13.40 -18.42
C VAL A 62 -9.46 11.87 -18.54
N CYS A 63 -9.08 11.28 -19.68
CA CYS A 63 -9.10 9.83 -19.89
C CYS A 63 -8.29 9.08 -18.83
N ARG A 64 -7.12 9.59 -18.47
CA ARG A 64 -6.27 9.03 -17.41
C ARG A 64 -6.96 9.08 -16.05
N THR A 65 -7.53 10.22 -15.65
CA THR A 65 -8.24 10.34 -14.37
C THR A 65 -9.45 9.41 -14.32
N PHE A 66 -10.19 9.28 -15.42
CA PHE A 66 -11.29 8.30 -15.52
C PHE A 66 -10.79 6.87 -15.38
N PHE A 67 -9.70 6.50 -16.06
CA PHE A 67 -9.09 5.18 -15.92
C PHE A 67 -8.76 4.87 -14.46
N TRP A 68 -8.09 5.80 -13.77
CA TRP A 68 -7.76 5.65 -12.35
C TRP A 68 -9.00 5.63 -11.44
N ALA A 69 -10.04 6.40 -11.76
CA ALA A 69 -11.31 6.39 -11.03
C ALA A 69 -12.02 5.03 -11.10
N PHE A 70 -11.98 4.34 -12.25
CA PHE A 70 -12.52 2.99 -12.38
C PHE A 70 -11.63 1.92 -11.74
N TYR A 71 -10.31 2.18 -11.69
CA TYR A 71 -9.33 1.24 -11.16
C TYR A 71 -9.19 1.29 -9.62
N ALA A 72 -9.51 2.43 -9.00
CA ALA A 72 -9.39 2.63 -7.56
C ALA A 72 -10.33 1.73 -6.70
N PRO A 73 -11.61 1.52 -7.04
CA PRO A 73 -12.51 0.65 -6.27
C PRO A 73 -12.07 -0.83 -6.16
N PRO A 74 -11.65 -1.52 -7.25
CA PRO A 74 -11.15 -2.89 -7.12
C PRO A 74 -9.80 -2.94 -6.38
N CYS A 75 -8.91 -1.95 -6.55
CA CYS A 75 -7.64 -1.90 -5.82
C CYS A 75 -7.82 -1.73 -4.31
N THR A 76 -8.69 -0.81 -3.89
CA THR A 76 -9.00 -0.58 -2.47
C THR A 76 -9.63 -1.81 -1.83
N THR A 77 -10.49 -2.51 -2.57
CA THR A 77 -11.10 -3.79 -2.18
C THR A 77 -10.05 -4.88 -1.95
N GLU A 78 -9.13 -5.07 -2.89
CA GLU A 78 -8.04 -6.04 -2.75
C GLU A 78 -7.11 -5.69 -1.59
N LEU A 79 -6.78 -4.40 -1.41
CA LEU A 79 -5.93 -3.95 -0.30
C LEU A 79 -6.58 -4.25 1.05
N TYR A 80 -7.88 -4.01 1.18
CA TYR A 80 -8.63 -4.33 2.41
C TYR A 80 -8.66 -5.84 2.68
N LYS A 81 -8.87 -6.66 1.64
CA LYS A 81 -8.87 -8.13 1.78
C LYS A 81 -7.49 -8.66 2.15
N LEU A 82 -6.43 -8.06 1.60
CA LEU A 82 -5.04 -8.35 1.96
C LEU A 82 -4.78 -8.01 3.43
N LEU A 83 -5.25 -6.85 3.90
CA LEU A 83 -5.07 -6.40 5.29
C LEU A 83 -5.76 -7.34 6.30
N ASN A 84 -6.95 -7.82 5.97
CA ASN A 84 -7.73 -8.71 6.83
C ASN A 84 -7.36 -10.19 6.69
N GLY A 85 -6.34 -10.52 5.90
CA GLY A 85 -5.89 -11.90 5.68
C GLY A 85 -6.93 -12.79 4.97
N LYS A 86 -7.95 -12.19 4.35
CA LYS A 86 -9.04 -12.89 3.63
C LYS A 86 -8.75 -13.06 2.14
N LEU A 87 -7.52 -12.75 1.72
CA LEU A 87 -7.13 -12.81 0.32
C LEU A 87 -6.78 -14.26 -0.06
N GLY A 88 -7.74 -14.96 -0.66
CA GLY A 88 -7.54 -16.32 -1.17
C GLY A 88 -6.78 -16.39 -2.51
N THR A 89 -6.63 -15.26 -3.21
CA THR A 89 -6.08 -15.18 -4.58
C THR A 89 -5.06 -14.05 -4.67
N PHE A 90 -4.09 -14.15 -5.60
CA PHE A 90 -3.10 -13.09 -5.85
C PHE A 90 -3.78 -11.74 -6.18
N PRO A 91 -3.40 -10.62 -5.54
CA PRO A 91 -4.04 -9.32 -5.72
C PRO A 91 -3.62 -8.68 -7.05
N LEU A 92 -4.29 -9.06 -8.13
CA LEU A 92 -3.90 -8.72 -9.50
C LEU A 92 -4.09 -7.23 -9.78
N TYR A 93 -5.19 -6.63 -9.34
CA TYR A 93 -5.47 -5.22 -9.60
C TYR A 93 -4.50 -4.32 -8.84
N LEU A 94 -4.25 -4.62 -7.57
CA LEU A 94 -3.28 -3.87 -6.77
C LEU A 94 -1.86 -3.93 -7.38
N VAL A 95 -1.42 -5.12 -7.80
CA VAL A 95 -0.08 -5.30 -8.38
C VAL A 95 0.05 -4.59 -9.73
N VAL A 96 -0.93 -4.76 -10.62
CA VAL A 96 -0.91 -4.11 -11.93
C VAL A 96 -0.97 -2.58 -11.79
N GLY A 97 -1.83 -2.05 -10.91
CA GLY A 97 -1.86 -0.61 -10.60
C GLY A 97 -0.52 -0.09 -10.08
N THR A 98 0.13 -0.84 -9.20
CA THR A 98 1.45 -0.47 -8.67
C THR A 98 2.52 -0.46 -9.77
N ILE A 99 2.49 -1.44 -10.68
CA ILE A 99 3.43 -1.50 -11.81
C ILE A 99 3.23 -0.31 -12.75
N ILE A 100 1.98 0.01 -13.11
CA ILE A 100 1.66 1.17 -13.96
C ILE A 100 2.18 2.44 -13.30
N GLN A 101 1.93 2.61 -12.00
CA GLN A 101 2.41 3.79 -11.26
C GLN A 101 3.94 3.89 -11.23
N CYS A 102 4.64 2.76 -11.02
CA CYS A 102 6.10 2.71 -11.07
C CYS A 102 6.65 3.06 -12.46
N LEU A 103 5.98 2.62 -13.53
CA LEU A 103 6.36 2.97 -14.91
C LEU A 103 6.16 4.46 -15.18
N GLU A 104 5.04 5.04 -14.74
CA GLU A 104 4.81 6.48 -14.86
C GLU A 104 5.85 7.29 -14.08
N LEU A 105 6.19 6.88 -12.87
CA LEU A 105 7.23 7.51 -12.08
C LEU A 105 8.59 7.40 -12.76
N GLY A 106 8.92 6.24 -13.34
CA GLY A 106 10.14 6.02 -14.09
C GLY A 106 10.24 6.91 -15.33
N LEU A 107 9.13 7.12 -16.05
CA LEU A 107 9.04 8.09 -17.14
C LEU A 107 9.28 9.51 -16.64
N CYS A 108 8.67 9.91 -15.52
CA CYS A 108 8.88 11.23 -14.94
C CYS A 108 10.35 11.46 -14.55
N ILE A 109 11.02 10.47 -13.97
CA ILE A 109 12.45 10.57 -13.61
C ILE A 109 13.33 10.64 -14.87
N LYS A 110 13.02 9.85 -15.90
CA LYS A 110 13.79 9.80 -17.14
C LYS A 110 13.71 11.12 -17.91
N TYR A 111 12.50 11.64 -18.10
CA TYR A 111 12.26 12.87 -18.85
C TYR A 111 12.49 14.13 -18.00
N GLY A 112 12.39 14.04 -16.67
CA GLY A 112 12.72 15.16 -15.76
C GLY A 112 14.20 15.47 -15.60
N ARG A 113 15.11 14.60 -16.07
CA ARG A 113 16.57 14.86 -16.08
C ARG A 113 16.94 15.88 -17.15
N GLY A 114 16.72 17.15 -16.83
CA GLY A 114 17.08 18.29 -17.68
C GLY A 114 16.22 19.53 -17.44
N VAL A 115 15.06 19.37 -16.81
CA VAL A 115 14.09 20.46 -16.63
C VAL A 115 14.29 21.22 -15.31
N PHE A 116 14.80 20.54 -14.28
CA PHE A 116 15.19 21.16 -13.01
C PHE A 116 16.70 21.44 -13.02
N HIS A 117 17.08 22.65 -13.43
CA HIS A 117 18.49 23.08 -13.42
C HIS A 117 19.03 23.26 -11.99
N GLU A 118 18.15 23.47 -11.01
CA GLU A 118 18.49 23.48 -9.60
C GLU A 118 18.20 22.12 -8.96
N SER A 119 19.24 21.54 -8.36
CA SER A 119 19.11 20.33 -7.56
C SER A 119 18.23 20.62 -6.34
N MET A 120 17.38 19.66 -5.95
CA MET A 120 16.63 19.72 -4.70
C MET A 120 17.55 20.13 -3.53
N PRO A 121 17.17 21.09 -2.68
CA PRO A 121 18.06 21.62 -1.64
C PRO A 121 18.59 20.47 -0.77
N SER A 122 19.91 20.44 -0.56
CA SER A 122 20.61 19.35 0.12
C SER A 122 20.00 19.02 1.50
N ASN A 123 19.53 20.04 2.21
CA ASN A 123 18.87 19.91 3.50
C ASN A 123 17.59 19.06 3.41
N ILE A 124 16.75 19.28 2.41
CA ILE A 124 15.48 18.56 2.26
C ILE A 124 15.76 17.11 1.83
N ARG A 125 16.75 16.90 0.96
CA ARG A 125 17.18 15.55 0.56
C ARG A 125 17.67 14.71 1.76
N ALA A 126 18.43 15.32 2.66
CA ALA A 126 18.91 14.64 3.87
C ALA A 126 17.76 14.21 4.79
N TRP A 127 16.78 15.08 5.01
CA TRP A 127 15.59 14.74 5.82
C TRP A 127 14.80 13.57 5.25
N TRP A 128 14.59 13.53 3.92
CA TRP A 128 13.92 12.40 3.28
C TRP A 128 14.68 11.08 3.46
N ILE A 129 16.01 11.08 3.34
CA ILE A 129 16.83 9.88 3.57
C ILE A 129 16.66 9.36 5.00
N VAL A 130 16.62 10.27 5.99
CA VAL A 130 16.40 9.90 7.40
C VAL A 130 15.00 9.29 7.60
N ILE A 131 13.97 9.88 7.01
CA ILE A 131 12.60 9.35 7.11
C ILE A 131 12.51 7.95 6.49
N TRP A 132 13.08 7.76 5.29
CA TRP A 132 13.07 6.46 4.61
C TRP A 132 13.85 5.38 5.37
N THR A 133 14.99 5.73 5.96
CA THR A 133 15.77 4.78 6.76
C THR A 133 15.03 4.32 8.01
N ILE A 134 14.33 5.24 8.71
CA ILE A 134 13.48 4.89 9.86
C ILE A 134 12.32 3.98 9.43
N ALA A 135 11.66 4.31 8.31
CA ALA A 135 10.55 3.51 7.78
C ALA A 135 10.97 2.08 7.43
N ILE A 136 12.12 1.92 6.76
CA ILE A 136 12.67 0.61 6.39
C ILE A 136 13.05 -0.19 7.65
N ALA A 137 13.72 0.45 8.62
CA ALA A 137 14.08 -0.20 9.88
C ALA A 137 12.83 -0.71 10.62
N HIS A 138 11.76 0.09 10.68
CA HIS A 138 10.50 -0.30 11.30
C HIS A 138 9.83 -1.47 10.56
N ALA A 139 9.83 -1.45 9.22
CA ALA A 139 9.30 -2.54 8.41
C ALA A 139 10.06 -3.85 8.64
N ILE A 140 11.38 -3.80 8.76
CA ILE A 140 12.23 -4.95 9.08
C ILE A 140 11.92 -5.48 10.48
N GLN A 141 11.76 -4.60 11.48
CA GLN A 141 11.41 -5.03 12.83
C GLN A 141 10.06 -5.74 12.90
N LEU A 142 9.06 -5.27 12.14
CA LEU A 142 7.75 -5.92 12.05
C LEU A 142 7.86 -7.33 11.47
N ARG A 143 8.64 -7.51 10.39
CA ARG A 143 8.88 -8.84 9.79
C ARG A 143 9.56 -9.80 10.76
N ILE A 144 10.58 -9.34 11.49
CA ILE A 144 11.29 -10.16 12.48
C ILE A 144 10.35 -10.56 13.63
N ARG A 145 9.46 -9.66 14.06
CA ARG A 145 8.48 -9.94 15.12
C ARG A 145 7.46 -10.99 14.69
N GLU A 146 6.91 -10.88 13.48
CA GLU A 146 6.00 -11.90 12.93
C GLU A 146 6.69 -13.28 12.85
N SER A 147 7.96 -13.35 12.40
CA SER A 147 8.70 -14.61 12.36
C SER A 147 8.95 -15.25 13.74
N LYS A 148 9.15 -14.43 14.78
CA LYS A 148 9.34 -14.93 16.16
C LYS A 148 8.04 -15.51 16.73
N GLU A 149 6.89 -14.90 16.42
CA GLU A 149 5.60 -15.32 16.94
C GLU A 149 5.16 -16.68 16.35
N THR A 150 5.35 -16.88 15.04
CA THR A 150 5.10 -18.16 14.38
C THR A 150 5.97 -19.28 14.94
N ARG A 151 7.27 -19.01 15.18
CA ARG A 151 8.22 -19.99 15.72
C ARG A 151 7.88 -20.39 17.17
N ASN A 152 7.44 -19.45 18.00
CA ASN A 152 6.99 -19.75 19.35
C ASN A 152 5.69 -20.58 19.34
N GLY A 153 4.75 -20.30 18.43
CA GLY A 153 3.51 -21.06 18.27
C GLY A 153 3.75 -22.55 17.97
N GLU A 154 4.63 -22.86 17.01
CA GLU A 154 5.00 -24.24 16.67
C GLU A 154 5.66 -24.98 17.84
N SER A 155 6.54 -24.29 18.59
CA SER A 155 7.23 -24.89 19.74
C SER A 155 6.26 -25.27 20.88
N VAL A 156 5.22 -24.46 21.12
CA VAL A 156 4.20 -24.71 22.13
C VAL A 156 3.27 -25.85 21.68
N HIS A 157 2.92 -25.91 20.40
CA HIS A 157 2.12 -27.00 19.84
C HIS A 157 2.85 -28.35 19.95
N ASN A 158 4.12 -28.41 19.50
CA ASN A 158 4.93 -29.64 19.60
C ASN A 158 5.12 -30.11 21.04
N ARG A 159 5.28 -29.19 21.99
CA ARG A 159 5.40 -29.55 23.41
C ARG A 159 4.09 -30.15 23.97
N LYS A 160 2.92 -29.66 23.55
CA LYS A 160 1.62 -30.22 23.94
C LYS A 160 1.39 -31.63 23.36
N VAL A 161 1.71 -31.83 22.08
CA VAL A 161 1.58 -33.15 21.43
C VAL A 161 2.46 -34.20 22.13
N ALA A 162 3.73 -33.86 22.40
CA ALA A 162 4.66 -34.76 23.09
C ALA A 162 4.22 -35.09 24.53
N SER A 163 3.54 -34.18 25.24
CA SER A 163 2.99 -34.46 26.57
C SER A 163 1.75 -35.36 26.54
N SER A 164 0.94 -35.26 25.48
CA SER A 164 -0.27 -36.10 25.33
C SER A 164 0.08 -37.55 24.98
N GLU A 165 1.16 -37.75 24.22
CA GLU A 165 1.63 -39.09 23.82
C GLU A 165 2.26 -39.84 25.01
N LYS A 166 2.94 -39.13 25.92
CA LYS A 166 3.46 -39.70 27.17
C LYS A 166 2.39 -40.05 28.21
N SER A 167 1.18 -39.52 28.08
CA SER A 167 0.08 -39.81 29.01
C SER A 167 -0.77 -41.01 28.58
N ASN A 168 -0.61 -41.48 27.33
CA ASN A 168 -1.37 -42.60 26.75
C ASN A 168 -0.58 -43.92 26.71
N ASN A 169 0.68 -43.93 27.15
CA ASN A 169 1.52 -45.12 27.40
C ASN A 169 1.73 -45.30 28.89
#